data_AF-A0A6G0ZRL7-F1
#
_entry.id   AF-A0A6G0ZRL7-F1
#
_cell.length_a   1.000
_cell.length_b   1.000
_cell.length_c   1.000
_cell.angle_alpha   90.00
_cell.angle_beta   90.00
_cell.angle_gamma   90.00
#
_symmetry.space_group_name_H-M   'P 1'
#
loop_
_entity.id
_entity.type
_entity.pdbx_description
1 polymer ?
#
loop_
_entity_poly.entity_id
_entity_poly.type
_entity_poly.pdbx_seq_one_letter_code
_entity_poly.pdbx_strand_id
1 'polypeptide(L)'
;MVACKVFLAVAVVFVAVAQISGRPSTDTEWGIPFEEALKNITKKMADVVGDNSEYTTAAKNSLNTFVEGFKSELAVLSKSFEGKAGATDVVKEATKQWQAAVETYTKNLPKEVSLKDFNEKAEQALKYIVEHATDVTKKAQGNTEIEKEIREFTKKNIDFLMEQARAVQAKISEVKKA
;
A
#
# COMPACT_ATOMS: atom_id res chain seq x y z
N MET A 1 -29.28 0.71 14.90
CA MET A 1 -28.56 1.93 14.47
C MET A 1 -27.19 2.01 15.18
N VAL A 2 -26.33 0.99 15.03
CA VAL A 2 -25.02 0.87 15.74
C VAL A 2 -23.87 0.48 14.79
N ALA A 3 -24.13 0.17 13.52
CA ALA A 3 -23.09 -0.24 12.57
C ALA A 3 -22.32 0.92 11.94
N CYS A 4 -22.85 2.15 11.94
CA CYS A 4 -22.18 3.31 11.31
C CYS A 4 -21.07 3.96 12.13
N LYS A 5 -20.83 3.54 13.38
CA LYS A 5 -19.82 4.19 14.24
C LYS A 5 -18.42 3.58 14.15
N VAL A 6 -18.28 2.33 13.69
CA VAL A 6 -16.98 1.65 13.62
C VAL A 6 -16.20 2.01 12.34
N PHE A 7 -16.89 2.24 11.22
CA PHE A 7 -16.26 2.65 9.96
C PHE A 7 -15.61 4.05 10.03
N LEU A 8 -16.11 4.93 10.90
CA LEU A 8 -15.53 6.26 11.10
C LEU A 8 -14.19 6.22 11.87
N ALA A 9 -14.00 5.27 12.79
CA ALA A 9 -12.78 5.22 13.60
C ALA A 9 -11.54 4.81 12.78
N VAL A 10 -11.71 3.90 11.81
CA VAL A 10 -10.62 3.48 10.91
C VAL A 10 -10.23 4.64 9.99
N ALA A 11 -11.20 5.39 9.46
CA ALA A 11 -10.92 6.60 8.67
C ALA A 11 -10.18 7.68 9.47
N VAL A 12 -10.49 7.85 10.76
CA VAL A 12 -9.85 8.86 11.63
C VAL A 12 -8.38 8.55 11.91
N VAL A 13 -7.99 7.27 12.02
CA VAL A 13 -6.57 6.90 12.19
C VAL A 13 -5.76 7.21 10.93
N PHE A 14 -6.32 7.05 9.73
CA PHE A 14 -5.63 7.42 8.48
C PHE A 14 -5.61 8.93 8.22
N VAL A 15 -6.65 9.66 8.64
CA VAL A 15 -6.67 11.14 8.54
C VAL A 15 -5.71 11.77 9.55
N ALA A 16 -5.52 11.19 10.74
CA ALA A 16 -4.60 11.74 11.74
C ALA A 16 -3.13 11.64 11.33
N VAL A 17 -2.72 10.60 10.59
CA VAL A 17 -1.34 10.49 10.07
C VAL A 17 -1.08 11.54 8.98
N ALA A 18 -2.09 11.86 8.16
CA ALA A 18 -2.00 12.89 7.13
C ALA A 18 -1.93 14.34 7.69
N GLN A 19 -2.25 14.56 8.96
CA GLN A 19 -2.26 15.89 9.58
C GLN A 19 -0.95 16.25 10.32
N ILE A 20 0.00 15.31 10.48
CA ILE A 20 1.27 15.59 11.19
C ILE A 20 2.36 16.10 10.22
N SER A 21 2.20 15.92 8.91
CA SER A 21 3.09 16.41 7.86
C SER A 21 2.47 17.60 7.12
N GLY A 22 2.50 18.78 7.75
CA GLY A 22 2.04 20.03 7.15
C GLY A 22 2.87 20.47 5.94
N ARG A 23 2.55 19.99 4.73
CA ARG A 23 2.55 20.76 3.47
C ARG A 23 2.09 19.90 2.28
N PRO A 24 1.20 20.40 1.41
CA PRO A 24 1.00 19.82 0.09
C PRO A 24 2.19 20.26 -0.78
N SER A 25 3.14 19.36 -1.01
CA SER A 25 4.21 19.58 -1.98
C SER A 25 4.18 18.46 -3.00
N THR A 26 4.09 18.89 -4.25
CA THR A 26 3.95 18.21 -5.54
C THR A 26 5.09 17.22 -5.90
N ASP A 27 5.65 16.49 -4.94
CA ASP A 27 6.80 15.58 -5.12
C ASP A 27 6.38 14.11 -5.32
N THR A 28 5.22 13.90 -5.93
CA THR A 28 4.62 12.57 -6.16
C THR A 28 4.68 12.13 -7.63
N GLU A 29 5.49 12.77 -8.48
CA GLU A 29 5.56 12.47 -9.92
C GLU A 29 5.90 11.01 -10.21
N TRP A 30 6.72 10.38 -9.35
CA TRP A 30 7.08 8.97 -9.51
C TRP A 30 5.92 7.98 -9.33
N GLY A 31 4.88 8.38 -8.59
CA GLY A 31 3.70 7.57 -8.32
C GLY A 31 2.69 7.60 -9.46
N ILE A 32 2.69 8.66 -10.28
CA ILE A 32 1.67 8.92 -11.31
C ILE A 32 1.50 7.74 -12.28
N PRO A 33 2.57 7.17 -12.89
CA PRO A 33 2.42 6.06 -13.82
C PRO A 33 1.79 4.82 -13.16
N PHE A 34 2.08 4.60 -11.87
CA PHE A 34 1.51 3.51 -11.11
C PHE A 34 0.05 3.77 -10.73
N GLU A 35 -0.32 5.01 -10.41
CA GLU A 35 -1.70 5.36 -10.12
C GLU A 35 -2.60 5.13 -11.35
N GLU A 36 -2.13 5.54 -12.52
CA GLU A 36 -2.85 5.29 -13.79
C GLU A 36 -2.96 3.80 -14.10
N ALA A 37 -1.86 3.06 -13.94
CA ALA A 37 -1.85 1.61 -14.14
C ALA A 37 -2.84 0.89 -13.20
N LEU A 38 -2.84 1.26 -11.91
CA LEU A 38 -3.75 0.70 -10.94
C LEU A 38 -5.20 1.04 -11.28
N LYS A 39 -5.50 2.32 -11.57
CA LYS A 39 -6.84 2.76 -11.99
C LYS A 39 -7.35 1.98 -13.19
N ASN A 40 -6.50 1.69 -14.17
CA ASN A 40 -6.88 0.90 -15.34
C ASN A 40 -7.22 -0.56 -14.98
N ILE A 41 -6.55 -1.14 -13.98
CA ILE A 41 -6.83 -2.48 -13.48
C ILE A 41 -8.14 -2.49 -12.66
N THR A 42 -8.27 -1.57 -11.71
CA THR A 42 -9.40 -1.49 -10.76
C THR A 42 -10.70 -1.04 -11.42
N LYS A 43 -10.65 -0.22 -12.48
CA LYS A 43 -11.83 0.20 -13.24
C LYS A 43 -12.66 -0.98 -13.74
N LYS A 44 -12.01 -2.03 -14.26
CA LYS A 44 -12.72 -3.25 -14.72
C LYS A 44 -13.41 -4.02 -13.59
N MET A 45 -12.95 -3.83 -12.34
CA MET A 45 -13.59 -4.39 -11.16
C MET A 45 -14.77 -3.54 -10.71
N ALA A 46 -14.67 -2.21 -10.84
CA ALA A 46 -15.74 -1.28 -10.51
C ALA A 46 -16.97 -1.46 -11.43
N ASP A 47 -16.77 -1.93 -12.66
CA ASP A 47 -17.85 -2.25 -13.62
C ASP A 47 -18.61 -3.55 -13.29
N VAL A 48 -18.26 -4.25 -12.20
CA VAL A 48 -18.97 -5.46 -11.75
C VAL A 48 -20.19 -5.06 -10.92
N VAL A 49 -21.38 -5.48 -11.35
CA VAL A 49 -22.64 -5.26 -10.63
C VAL A 49 -22.93 -6.45 -9.73
N GLY A 50 -22.97 -6.21 -8.41
CA GLY A 50 -23.31 -7.20 -7.38
C GLY A 50 -22.10 -7.91 -6.77
N ASP A 51 -22.17 -8.19 -5.47
CA ASP A 51 -21.15 -8.97 -4.76
C ASP A 51 -21.36 -10.48 -4.99
N ASN A 52 -20.33 -11.14 -5.52
CA ASN A 52 -20.24 -12.60 -5.57
C ASN A 52 -19.23 -13.05 -4.51
N SER A 53 -19.53 -14.12 -3.77
CA SER A 53 -18.66 -14.66 -2.72
C SER A 53 -17.27 -15.05 -3.22
N GLU A 54 -17.14 -15.45 -4.48
CA GLU A 54 -15.85 -15.73 -5.11
C GLU A 54 -15.03 -14.46 -5.34
N TYR A 55 -15.67 -13.34 -5.69
CA TYR A 55 -15.01 -12.05 -5.88
C TYR A 55 -14.50 -11.48 -4.57
N THR A 56 -15.35 -11.53 -3.53
CA THR A 56 -14.99 -11.02 -2.20
C THR A 56 -13.91 -11.89 -1.54
N THR A 57 -13.94 -13.20 -1.76
CA THR A 57 -12.87 -14.11 -1.33
C THR A 57 -11.54 -13.79 -2.03
N ALA A 58 -11.56 -13.60 -3.35
CA ALA A 58 -10.36 -13.25 -4.09
C ALA A 58 -9.79 -11.88 -3.68
N ALA A 59 -10.64 -10.87 -3.55
CA ALA A 59 -10.29 -9.54 -3.07
C ALA A 59 -9.61 -9.60 -1.69
N LYS A 60 -10.21 -10.32 -0.75
CA LYS A 60 -9.65 -10.51 0.60
C LYS A 60 -8.30 -11.22 0.55
N ASN A 61 -8.20 -12.32 -0.17
CA ASN A 61 -6.96 -13.11 -0.24
C ASN A 61 -5.83 -12.30 -0.87
N SER A 62 -6.11 -11.58 -1.95
CA SER A 62 -5.13 -10.72 -2.63
C SER A 62 -4.69 -9.54 -1.75
N LEU A 63 -5.61 -8.90 -1.01
CA LEU A 63 -5.24 -7.85 -0.07
C LEU A 63 -4.36 -8.39 1.06
N ASN A 64 -4.73 -9.52 1.67
CA ASN A 64 -3.94 -10.12 2.74
C ASN A 64 -2.55 -10.53 2.26
N THR A 65 -2.47 -11.17 1.09
CA THR A 65 -1.20 -11.57 0.47
C THR A 65 -0.30 -10.37 0.22
N PHE A 66 -0.87 -9.28 -0.32
CA PHE A 66 -0.13 -8.03 -0.51
C PHE A 66 0.41 -7.48 0.82
N VAL A 67 -0.46 -7.32 1.82
CA VAL A 67 -0.10 -6.65 3.08
C VAL A 67 0.92 -7.45 3.88
N GLU A 68 0.78 -8.77 3.95
CA GLU A 68 1.73 -9.65 4.62
C GLU A 68 3.10 -9.66 3.92
N GLY A 69 3.10 -9.70 2.58
CA GLY A 69 4.33 -9.62 1.79
C GLY A 69 5.03 -8.28 1.95
N PHE A 70 4.30 -7.17 1.82
CA PHE A 70 4.82 -5.82 1.99
C PHE A 70 5.38 -5.60 3.39
N LYS A 71 4.65 -6.02 4.44
CA LYS A 71 5.12 -5.97 5.82
C LYS A 71 6.46 -6.71 5.99
N SER A 72 6.56 -7.92 5.43
CA SER A 72 7.75 -8.76 5.55
C SER A 72 8.96 -8.15 4.85
N GLU A 73 8.77 -7.67 3.62
CA GLU A 73 9.80 -6.99 2.84
C GLU A 73 10.25 -5.68 3.52
N LEU A 74 9.30 -4.90 4.06
CA LEU A 74 9.64 -3.66 4.77
C LEU A 74 10.45 -3.91 6.03
N ALA A 75 10.16 -5.00 6.76
CA ALA A 75 10.99 -5.42 7.88
C ALA A 75 12.42 -5.81 7.45
N VAL A 76 12.57 -6.43 6.28
CA VAL A 76 13.90 -6.74 5.69
C VAL A 76 14.64 -5.46 5.34
N LEU A 77 13.99 -4.49 4.69
CA LEU A 77 14.57 -3.19 4.36
C LEU A 77 15.00 -2.43 5.63
N SER A 78 14.10 -2.33 6.62
CA SER A 78 14.37 -1.67 7.89
C SER A 78 15.61 -2.26 8.57
N LYS A 79 15.69 -3.59 8.62
CA LYS A 79 16.83 -4.32 9.19
C LYS A 79 18.12 -4.12 8.38
N SER A 80 18.04 -4.03 7.05
CA SER A 80 19.23 -3.81 6.22
C SER A 80 19.90 -2.46 6.55
N PHE A 81 19.10 -1.42 6.84
CA PHE A 81 19.63 -0.11 7.21
C PHE A 81 20.22 -0.03 8.61
N GLU A 82 19.83 -0.88 9.56
CA GLU A 82 20.37 -0.84 10.93
C GLU A 82 21.90 -1.06 10.96
N GLY A 83 22.39 -2.00 10.15
CA GLY A 83 23.81 -2.37 10.09
C GLY A 83 24.58 -1.72 8.94
N LYS A 84 23.92 -0.93 8.09
CA LYS A 84 24.52 -0.43 6.85
C LYS A 84 25.37 0.81 7.07
N ALA A 85 26.62 0.76 6.63
CA ALA A 85 27.48 1.93 6.58
C ALA A 85 26.89 3.00 5.64
N GLY A 86 26.83 4.24 6.09
CA GLY A 86 26.21 5.34 5.33
C GLY A 86 24.70 5.51 5.53
N ALA A 87 24.03 4.56 6.19
CA ALA A 87 22.65 4.78 6.65
C ALA A 87 22.66 5.69 7.88
N THR A 88 22.14 6.90 7.71
CA THR A 88 22.03 7.88 8.79
C THR A 88 20.94 7.46 9.78
N ASP A 89 21.04 7.93 11.02
CA ASP A 89 20.03 7.63 12.04
C ASP A 89 18.64 8.17 11.65
N VAL A 90 18.60 9.25 10.87
CA VAL A 90 17.36 9.82 10.33
C VAL A 90 16.70 8.86 9.32
N VAL A 91 17.47 8.21 8.44
CA VAL A 91 16.95 7.21 7.49
C VAL A 91 16.47 5.96 8.24
N LYS A 92 17.25 5.49 9.21
CA LYS A 92 16.89 4.32 10.03
C LYS A 92 15.57 4.56 10.77
N GLU A 93 15.46 5.70 11.44
CA GLU A 93 14.26 6.05 12.20
C GLU A 93 13.03 6.19 11.30
N ALA A 94 13.15 6.87 10.16
CA ALA A 94 12.03 7.00 9.22
C ALA A 94 11.58 5.64 8.66
N THR A 95 12.51 4.75 8.36
CA THR A 95 12.19 3.39 7.88
C THR A 95 11.53 2.55 8.98
N LYS A 96 11.97 2.68 10.24
CA LYS A 96 11.32 2.04 11.39
C LYS A 96 9.90 2.55 11.63
N GLN A 97 9.70 3.86 11.52
CA GLN A 97 8.36 4.46 11.64
C GLN A 97 7.43 3.97 10.54
N TRP A 98 7.92 3.86 9.31
CA TRP A 98 7.18 3.27 8.21
C TRP A 98 6.81 1.80 8.51
N GLN A 99 7.77 1.00 8.97
CA GLN A 99 7.51 -0.39 9.38
C GLN A 99 6.44 -0.48 10.47
N ALA A 100 6.55 0.31 11.54
CA ALA A 100 5.61 0.29 12.66
C ALA A 100 4.17 0.67 12.23
N ALA A 101 4.05 1.62 11.31
CA ALA A 101 2.76 2.01 10.75
C ALA A 101 2.14 0.88 9.91
N VAL A 102 2.92 0.17 9.10
CA VAL A 102 2.46 -1.01 8.35
C VAL A 102 2.08 -2.17 9.27
N GLU A 103 2.83 -2.39 10.36
CA GLU A 103 2.48 -3.39 11.36
C GLU A 103 1.14 -3.08 12.03
N THR A 104 0.89 -1.81 12.33
CA THR A 104 -0.38 -1.35 12.91
C THR A 104 -1.52 -1.50 11.92
N TYR A 105 -1.29 -1.17 10.64
CA TYR A 105 -2.26 -1.39 9.57
C TYR A 105 -2.65 -2.86 9.44
N THR A 106 -1.66 -3.75 9.41
CA THR A 106 -1.85 -5.20 9.24
C THR A 106 -2.73 -5.79 10.35
N LYS A 107 -2.59 -5.30 11.59
CA LYS A 107 -3.41 -5.75 12.74
C LYS A 107 -4.89 -5.34 12.63
N ASN A 108 -5.18 -4.32 11.83
CA ASN A 108 -6.52 -3.73 11.69
C ASN A 108 -7.15 -4.03 10.31
N LEU A 109 -6.65 -5.05 9.60
CA LEU A 109 -7.22 -5.44 8.32
C LEU A 109 -8.68 -5.88 8.47
N PRO A 110 -9.56 -5.47 7.53
CA PRO A 110 -10.95 -5.85 7.56
C PRO A 110 -11.13 -7.37 7.37
N LYS A 111 -12.08 -7.95 8.10
CA LYS A 111 -12.38 -9.39 8.01
C LYS A 111 -13.09 -9.77 6.71
N GLU A 112 -13.78 -8.82 6.11
CA GLU A 112 -14.52 -8.93 4.86
C GLU A 112 -14.08 -7.78 3.94
N VAL A 113 -13.91 -8.07 2.66
CA VAL A 113 -13.43 -7.11 1.66
C VAL A 113 -14.33 -7.24 0.44
N SER A 114 -15.17 -6.24 0.19
CA SER A 114 -15.88 -6.14 -1.09
C SER A 114 -14.90 -5.76 -2.22
N LEU A 115 -15.32 -5.89 -3.48
CA LEU A 115 -14.52 -5.41 -4.62
C LEU A 115 -14.27 -3.89 -4.54
N LYS A 116 -15.26 -3.15 -4.05
CA LYS A 116 -15.12 -1.71 -3.82
C LYS A 116 -14.09 -1.43 -2.74
N ASP A 117 -14.16 -2.13 -1.61
CA ASP A 117 -13.17 -1.97 -0.53
C ASP A 117 -11.77 -2.31 -1.03
N PHE A 118 -11.61 -3.39 -1.82
CA PHE A 118 -10.32 -3.75 -2.40
C PHE A 118 -9.75 -2.63 -3.26
N ASN A 119 -10.54 -2.08 -4.18
CA ASN A 119 -10.11 -0.98 -5.04
C ASN A 119 -9.64 0.23 -4.23
N GLU A 120 -10.45 0.66 -3.25
CA GLU A 120 -10.10 1.78 -2.38
C GLU A 120 -8.82 1.51 -1.56
N LYS A 121 -8.67 0.29 -1.04
CA LYS A 121 -7.49 -0.10 -0.26
C LYS A 121 -6.23 -0.24 -1.10
N ALA A 122 -6.35 -0.73 -2.34
CA ALA A 122 -5.22 -0.80 -3.27
C ALA A 122 -4.73 0.62 -3.63
N GLU A 123 -5.64 1.55 -3.92
CA GLU A 123 -5.25 2.96 -4.19
C GLU A 123 -4.61 3.62 -2.97
N GLN A 124 -5.15 3.38 -1.77
CA GLN A 124 -4.56 3.88 -0.53
C GLN A 124 -3.17 3.27 -0.29
N ALA A 125 -3.00 1.98 -0.51
CA ALA A 125 -1.72 1.30 -0.35
C ALA A 125 -0.65 1.87 -1.29
N LEU A 126 -1.00 2.11 -2.56
CA LEU A 126 -0.08 2.71 -3.53
C LEU A 126 0.38 4.10 -3.07
N LYS A 127 -0.58 4.98 -2.73
CA LYS A 127 -0.27 6.33 -2.24
C LYS A 127 0.63 6.28 -1.00
N TYR A 128 0.32 5.39 -0.07
CA TYR A 128 1.06 5.21 1.16
C TYR A 128 2.51 4.75 0.92
N ILE A 129 2.71 3.75 0.05
CA ILE A 129 4.05 3.29 -0.33
C ILE A 129 4.86 4.44 -0.91
N VAL A 130 4.26 5.17 -1.84
CA VAL A 130 4.88 6.29 -2.55
C VAL A 130 5.22 7.44 -1.59
N GLU A 131 4.32 7.81 -0.70
CA GLU A 131 4.54 8.89 0.26
C GLU A 131 5.70 8.58 1.21
N HIS A 132 5.65 7.41 1.86
CA HIS A 132 6.68 7.03 2.82
C HIS A 132 8.03 6.79 2.16
N ALA A 133 8.07 6.16 1.00
CA ALA A 133 9.33 5.97 0.31
C ALA A 133 9.93 7.28 -0.22
N THR A 134 9.11 8.25 -0.66
CA THR A 134 9.59 9.60 -0.98
C THR A 134 10.19 10.26 0.26
N ASP A 135 9.53 10.16 1.42
CA ASP A 135 10.03 10.72 2.67
C ASP A 135 11.37 10.11 3.10
N VAL A 136 11.50 8.78 3.08
CA VAL A 136 12.77 8.10 3.40
C VAL A 136 13.85 8.46 2.37
N THR A 137 13.50 8.54 1.08
CA THR A 137 14.44 8.95 0.01
C THR A 137 14.96 10.37 0.22
N LYS A 138 14.09 11.31 0.59
CA LYS A 138 14.48 12.70 0.93
C LYS A 138 15.45 12.74 2.11
N LYS A 139 15.20 11.92 3.14
CA LYS A 139 16.10 11.78 4.29
C LYS A 139 17.44 11.11 3.95
N ALA A 140 17.47 10.33 2.86
CA ALA A 140 18.67 9.70 2.32
C ALA A 140 19.42 10.56 1.30
N GLN A 141 18.99 11.81 1.06
CA GLN A 141 19.52 12.66 0.00
C GLN A 141 21.05 12.77 0.03
N GLY A 142 21.68 12.43 -1.10
CA GLY A 142 23.13 12.43 -1.26
C GLY A 142 23.78 11.07 -0.98
N ASN A 143 23.02 10.08 -0.48
CA ASN A 143 23.43 8.69 -0.42
C ASN A 143 22.77 7.89 -1.55
N THR A 144 23.42 7.89 -2.72
CA THR A 144 22.90 7.26 -3.94
C THR A 144 22.62 5.76 -3.80
N GLU A 145 23.36 5.06 -2.94
CA GLU A 145 23.17 3.63 -2.69
C GLU A 145 21.86 3.38 -1.94
N ILE A 146 21.60 4.14 -0.88
CA ILE A 146 20.36 4.03 -0.09
C ILE A 146 19.16 4.50 -0.90
N GLU A 147 19.29 5.63 -1.61
CA GLU A 147 18.24 6.10 -2.51
C GLU A 147 17.84 5.04 -3.55
N LYS A 148 18.83 4.34 -4.11
CA LYS A 148 18.60 3.25 -5.06
C LYS A 148 17.87 2.08 -4.40
N GLU A 149 18.30 1.64 -3.22
CA GLU A 149 17.65 0.54 -2.50
C GLU A 149 16.18 0.85 -2.17
N ILE A 150 15.88 2.07 -1.73
CA ILE A 150 14.50 2.50 -1.46
C ILE A 150 13.67 2.47 -2.75
N ARG A 151 14.21 2.98 -3.87
CA ARG A 151 13.51 2.99 -5.17
C ARG A 151 13.24 1.57 -5.67
N GLU A 152 14.21 0.67 -5.59
CA GLU A 152 14.06 -0.73 -6.00
C GLU A 152 13.04 -1.46 -5.12
N PHE A 153 13.12 -1.26 -3.81
CA PHE A 153 12.15 -1.76 -2.85
C PHE A 153 10.74 -1.28 -3.18
N THR A 154 10.56 0.02 -3.41
CA THR A 154 9.24 0.59 -3.71
C THR A 154 8.69 0.06 -5.01
N LYS A 155 9.49 0.03 -6.08
CA LYS A 155 9.05 -0.50 -7.37
C LYS A 155 8.60 -1.95 -7.23
N LYS A 156 9.39 -2.80 -6.56
CA LYS A 156 9.04 -4.21 -6.32
C LYS A 156 7.69 -4.36 -5.61
N ASN A 157 7.44 -3.57 -4.58
CA ASN A 157 6.19 -3.66 -3.81
C ASN A 157 4.98 -3.06 -4.53
N ILE A 158 5.19 -2.03 -5.36
CA ILE A 158 4.15 -1.53 -6.26
C ILE A 158 3.82 -2.58 -7.32
N ASP A 159 4.81 -3.22 -7.93
CA ASP A 159 4.60 -4.30 -8.91
C ASP A 159 3.82 -5.46 -8.28
N PHE A 160 4.14 -5.82 -7.04
CA PHE A 160 3.40 -6.83 -6.27
C PHE A 160 1.94 -6.43 -6.00
N LEU A 161 1.68 -5.16 -5.66
CA LEU A 161 0.31 -4.64 -5.53
C LEU A 161 -0.46 -4.77 -6.86
N MET A 162 0.17 -4.42 -7.98
CA MET A 162 -0.45 -4.55 -9.30
C MET A 162 -0.75 -6.01 -9.65
N GLU A 163 0.14 -6.93 -9.29
CA GLU A 163 -0.08 -8.37 -9.44
C GLU A 163 -1.30 -8.83 -8.67
N GLN A 164 -1.44 -8.44 -7.40
CA GLN A 164 -2.60 -8.76 -6.59
C GLN A 164 -3.90 -8.17 -7.16
N ALA A 165 -3.86 -6.94 -7.68
CA ALA A 165 -5.00 -6.36 -8.39
C ALA A 165 -5.35 -7.16 -9.66
N ARG A 166 -4.35 -7.58 -10.45
CA ARG A 166 -4.60 -8.42 -11.64
C ARG A 166 -5.18 -9.79 -11.28
N ALA A 167 -4.78 -10.39 -10.16
CA ALA A 167 -5.33 -11.66 -9.70
C ALA A 167 -6.84 -11.56 -9.43
N VAL A 168 -7.28 -10.49 -8.76
CA VAL A 168 -8.72 -10.21 -8.55
C VAL A 168 -9.44 -10.00 -9.88
N GLN A 169 -8.86 -9.22 -10.80
CA GLN A 169 -9.43 -9.00 -12.13
C GLN A 169 -9.57 -10.29 -12.94
N ALA A 170 -8.56 -11.17 -12.87
CA ALA A 170 -8.57 -12.46 -13.55
C ALA A 170 -9.71 -13.35 -13.01
N LYS A 171 -9.84 -13.42 -11.68
CA LYS A 171 -10.92 -14.20 -11.04
C LYS A 171 -12.31 -13.71 -11.43
N ILE A 172 -12.52 -12.38 -11.52
CA ILE A 172 -13.77 -11.81 -12.05
C ILE A 172 -14.05 -12.29 -13.47
N SER A 173 -13.02 -12.31 -14.32
CA SER A 173 -13.14 -12.71 -15.73
C SER A 173 -13.42 -14.20 -15.89
N GLU A 174 -12.90 -15.05 -14.98
CA GLU A 174 -13.16 -16.49 -14.96
C GLU A 174 -14.61 -16.79 -14.60
N VAL A 175 -15.12 -16.22 -13.51
CA VAL A 175 -16.50 -16.46 -13.05
C VAL A 175 -17.52 -15.88 -14.02
N LYS A 176 -17.25 -14.74 -14.67
CA LYS A 176 -18.12 -14.20 -15.73
C LYS A 176 -18.25 -15.11 -16.96
N LYS A 177 -17.33 -16.05 -17.16
CA LYS A 177 -17.35 -17.02 -18.27
C LYS A 177 -17.99 -18.36 -17.89
N ALA A 178 -18.14 -18.64 -16.59
CA ALA A 178 -18.76 -19.85 -16.06
C ALA A 178 -20.29 -19.71 -16.02
#